data_AF-A0A4R6V0I2-F1
#
_entry.id   AF-A0A4R6V0I2-F1
#
_cell.length_a   1.000
_cell.length_b   1.000
_cell.length_c   1.000
_cell.angle_alpha   90.00
_cell.angle_beta   90.00
_cell.angle_gamma   90.00
#
_symmetry.space_group_name_H-M   'P 1'
#
loop_
_entity.id
_entity.type
_entity.pdbx_description
1 polymer ?
#
loop_
_entity_poly.entity_id
_entity_poly.type
_entity_poly.pdbx_seq_one_letter_code
_entity_poly.pdbx_strand_id
1 'polypeptide(L)' 'MGALGIPELIALVAILAIPVSIVAGGVVYTVRVARRGIDATLAGATRRRELA' A
#
# COMPACT_ATOMS: atom_id res chain seq x y z
N MET A 1 -24.66 -17.71 12.69
CA MET A 1 -23.66 -16.71 12.28
C MET A 1 -24.43 -15.62 11.55
N GLY A 2 -24.67 -14.48 12.21
CA GLY A 2 -25.50 -13.41 11.64
C GLY A 2 -24.81 -12.80 10.42
N ALA A 3 -25.57 -12.60 9.34
CA ALA A 3 -25.08 -11.84 8.19
C ALA A 3 -24.72 -10.43 8.67
N LEU A 4 -23.52 -9.97 8.31
CA LEU A 4 -23.11 -8.58 8.55
C LEU A 4 -24.06 -7.68 7.76
N GLY A 5 -24.64 -6.68 8.43
CA GLY A 5 -25.38 -5.65 7.73
C GLY A 5 -24.45 -4.85 6.80
N ILE A 6 -25.06 -4.11 5.88
CA ILE A 6 -24.32 -3.24 4.95
C ILE A 6 -23.39 -2.27 5.70
N PRO A 7 -23.80 -1.62 6.82
CA PRO A 7 -22.92 -0.74 7.59
C PRO A 7 -21.70 -1.47 8.17
N GLU A 8 -21.89 -2.67 8.71
CA GLU A 8 -20.81 -3.47 9.30
C GLU A 8 -19.82 -3.95 8.24
N LEU A 9 -20.30 -4.27 7.03
CA LEU A 9 -19.43 -4.61 5.89
C LEU A 9 -18.57 -3.41 5.47
N ILE A 10 -19.15 -2.21 5.40
CA ILE A 10 -18.40 -0.99 5.06
C ILE A 10 -17.33 -0.71 6.13
N ALA A 11 -17.68 -0.83 7.40
CA ALA A 11 -16.73 -0.65 8.50
C ALA A 11 -15.56 -1.66 8.41
N LEU A 12 -15.87 -2.94 8.15
CA LEU A 12 -14.87 -3.98 7.97
C LEU A 12 -13.92 -3.68 6.80
N VAL A 13 -14.46 -3.25 5.65
CA VAL A 13 -13.66 -2.87 4.48
C VAL A 13 -12.76 -1.67 4.80
N ALA A 14 -13.29 -0.65 5.47
CA ALA A 14 -12.50 0.52 5.85
C ALA A 14 -11.35 0.16 6.79
N ILE A 15 -11.60 -0.72 7.76
CA ILE A 15 -10.57 -1.20 8.69
C ILE A 15 -9.50 -2.03 7.96
N LEU A 16 -9.92 -2.95 7.06
CA LEU A 16 -8.99 -3.81 6.32
C LEU A 16 -8.23 -3.07 5.21
N ALA A 17 -8.76 -1.95 4.71
CA ALA A 17 -8.10 -1.18 3.66
C ALA A 17 -6.71 -0.70 4.09
N ILE A 18 -6.53 -0.33 5.36
CA ILE A 18 -5.25 0.15 5.90
C ILE A 18 -4.15 -0.93 5.84
N PRO A 19 -4.30 -2.10 6.50
CA PRO A 19 -3.28 -3.14 6.46
C PRO A 19 -3.05 -3.66 5.03
N VAL A 20 -4.10 -3.79 4.22
CA VAL A 20 -3.96 -4.20 2.81
C VAL A 20 -3.13 -3.20 2.02
N SER A 21 -3.34 -1.90 2.23
CA SER A 21 -2.58 -0.86 1.53
C SER A 21 -1.10 -0.85 1.95
N ILE A 22 -0.81 -1.10 3.23
CA ILE A 22 0.57 -1.21 3.73
C ILE A 22 1.27 -2.41 3.07
N VAL A 23 0.62 -3.58 3.05
CA VAL A 23 1.18 -4.79 2.42
C VAL A 23 1.40 -4.56 0.92
N ALA A 24 0.42 -3.99 0.22
CA ALA A 24 0.53 -3.70 -1.20
C ALA A 24 1.69 -2.72 -1.48
N GLY A 25 1.79 -1.63 -0.71
CA GLY A 25 2.90 -0.68 -0.81
C GLY A 25 4.26 -1.33 -0.56
N GLY A 26 4.35 -2.19 0.45
CA GLY A 26 5.55 -2.96 0.78
C GLY A 26 5.98 -3.89 -0.36
N VAL A 27 5.05 -4.65 -0.94
CA VAL A 27 5.31 -5.53 -2.09
C VAL A 27 5.79 -4.74 -3.30
N VAL A 28 5.14 -3.61 -3.61
CA VAL A 28 5.57 -2.75 -4.71
C VAL A 28 6.99 -2.24 -4.49
N TYR A 29 7.31 -1.82 -3.26
CA TYR A 29 8.65 -1.37 -2.89
C TYR A 29 9.70 -2.48 -3.05
N THR A 30 9.46 -3.67 -2.49
CA THR A 30 10.42 -4.77 -2.54
C THR A 30 10.65 -5.25 -3.97
N VAL A 31 9.60 -5.35 -4.79
CA VAL A 31 9.73 -5.66 -6.23
C VAL A 31 10.57 -4.60 -6.94
N ARG A 32 10.39 -3.32 -6.61
CA ARG A 32 11.16 -2.23 -7.24
C ARG A 32 12.63 -2.29 -6.85
N VAL A 33 12.92 -2.54 -5.58
CA VAL A 33 14.29 -2.75 -5.07
C VAL A 33 14.93 -3.96 -5.75
N ALA A 34 14.23 -5.09 -5.84
CA ALA A 34 14.76 -6.30 -6.49
C ALA A 34 15.09 -6.07 -7.98
N ARG A 35 14.34 -5.21 -8.67
CA ARG A 35 14.54 -4.93 -10.10
C ARG A 35 15.60 -3.87 -10.39
N ARG A 36 15.78 -2.88 -9.51
CA ARG A 36 16.55 -1.65 -9.81
C ARG A 36 17.66 -1.35 -8.80
N GLY A 37 17.74 -2.08 -7.70
CA GLY A 37 18.57 -1.73 -6.55
C GLY A 37 17.94 -0.65 -5.66
N ILE A 38 18.51 -0.51 -4.46
CA ILE A 38 18.01 0.39 -3.41
C ILE A 38 18.21 1.86 -3.82
N ASP A 39 19.40 2.23 -4.27
CA ASP A 39 19.75 3.64 -4.57
C ASP A 39 18.88 4.25 -5.67
N ALA A 40 18.67 3.52 -6.78
CA ALA A 40 17.79 3.96 -7.86
C ALA A 40 16.31 4.04 -7.42
N THR A 41 15.90 3.16 -6.50
CA THR A 41 14.53 3.16 -5.95
C THR A 41 14.29 4.37 -5.06
N LEU A 42 15.26 4.75 -4.22
CA LEU A 42 15.18 5.92 -3.36
C LEU A 42 15.30 7.23 -4.15
N ALA A 43 16.22 7.32 -5.10
CA ALA A 43 16.35 8.50 -5.98
C ALA A 43 15.05 8.79 -6.74
N GLY A 44 14.39 7.75 -7.26
CA GLY A 44 13.09 7.88 -7.90
C GLY A 44 11.95 8.26 -6.93
N ALA A 45 12.06 7.94 -5.64
CA ALA A 45 11.09 8.38 -4.63
C ALA A 45 11.30 9.86 -4.27
N THR A 46 12.54 10.29 -4.10
CA THR A 46 12.90 11.71 -3.86
C THR A 46 12.40 12.60 -4.99
N ARG A 47 12.65 12.21 -6.25
CA ARG A 47 12.18 12.98 -7.41
C ARG A 47 10.65 13.10 -7.48
N ARG A 48 9.91 12.05 -7.08
CA ARG A 48 8.44 12.12 -7.01
C ARG A 48 7.96 13.06 -5.91
N ARG A 49 8.68 13.12 -4.78
CA ARG A 49 8.38 14.03 -3.68
C ARG A 49 8.63 15.50 -4.05
N GLU A 50 9.63 15.77 -4.89
CA GLU A 50 9.89 17.13 -5.40
C GLU A 50 8.85 17.62 -6.43
N LEU A 51 8.09 16.70 -7.02
CA LEU A 51 7.07 16.99 -8.04
C LEU A 51 5.63 17.02 -7.49
N ALA A 52 5.45 16.71 -6.20
CA ALA A 52 4.17 16.71 -5.49
C ALA A 52 4.05 17.97 -4.64
#